data_AF-A0A3D4TX02-F1
#
_entry.id   AF-A0A3D4TX02-F1
#
_cell.length_a   1.000
_cell.length_b   1.000
_cell.length_c   1.000
_cell.angle_alpha   90.00
_cell.angle_beta   90.00
_cell.angle_gamma   90.00
#
_symmetry.space_group_name_H-M   'P 1'
#
loop_
_entity.id
_entity.type
_entity.pdbx_description
1 polymer ?
#
loop_
_entity_poly.entity_id
_entity_poly.type
_entity_poly.pdbx_seq_one_letter_code
_entity_poly.pdbx_strand_id
1 'polypeptide(L)'
;MEYQKYFLQSEPINTGQVFIDSFTGLTFGIRQITYDRQAFGSITLPSSTSQEINNVSPGQKWVFNFQGKEFELVLLELNYLYDSYKVQLSEK
;
A
#
# COMPACT_ATOMS: atom_id res chain seq x y z
N MET A 1 2.94 27.61 12.61
CA MET A 1 2.21 26.80 11.62
C MET A 1 2.48 25.35 11.99
N GLU A 2 1.49 24.65 12.53
CA GLU A 2 1.62 23.22 12.79
C GLU A 2 1.63 22.50 11.44
N TYR A 3 2.71 21.82 11.11
CA TYR A 3 2.74 20.93 9.95
C TYR A 3 1.88 19.71 10.29
N GLN A 4 0.71 19.59 9.68
CA GLN A 4 -0.03 18.34 9.73
C GLN A 4 0.81 17.27 9.03
N LYS A 5 1.13 16.18 9.74
CA LYS A 5 1.80 15.02 9.15
C LYS A 5 0.90 14.43 8.08
N TYR A 6 1.48 14.11 6.91
CA TYR A 6 0.74 13.48 5.83
C TYR A 6 0.16 12.14 6.29
N PHE A 7 -1.13 11.91 6.06
CA PHE A 7 -1.82 10.68 6.40
C PHE A 7 -2.97 10.42 5.42
N LEU A 8 -3.02 9.22 4.88
CA LEU A 8 -4.08 8.76 4.00
C LEU A 8 -4.38 7.30 4.32
N GLN A 9 -5.66 6.98 4.54
CA GLN A 9 -6.13 5.61 4.63
C GLN A 9 -7.13 5.37 3.50
N SER A 10 -7.02 4.24 2.83
CA SER A 10 -7.96 3.88 1.77
C SER A 10 -9.27 3.34 2.33
N GLU A 11 -10.36 3.57 1.59
CA GLU A 11 -11.52 2.68 1.61
C GLU A 11 -11.11 1.27 1.10
N PRO A 12 -11.95 0.22 1.25
CA PRO A 12 -11.67 -1.07 0.63
C PRO A 12 -11.46 -0.93 -0.89
N ILE A 13 -10.37 -1.51 -1.39
CA ILE A 13 -10.01 -1.53 -2.80
C ILE A 13 -10.15 -2.97 -3.30
N ASN A 14 -10.83 -3.17 -4.42
CA ASN A 14 -10.97 -4.51 -4.99
C ASN A 14 -9.64 -4.98 -5.58
N THR A 15 -9.38 -6.28 -5.52
CA THR A 15 -8.24 -6.90 -6.22
C THR A 15 -8.31 -6.60 -7.71
N GLY A 16 -7.14 -6.45 -8.33
CA GLY A 16 -6.99 -5.95 -9.71
C GLY A 16 -7.08 -4.43 -9.84
N GLN A 17 -7.55 -3.70 -8.83
CA GLN A 17 -7.44 -2.24 -8.75
C GLN A 17 -6.18 -1.83 -7.99
N VAL A 18 -5.77 -0.57 -8.18
CA VAL A 18 -4.52 -0.01 -7.67
C VAL A 18 -4.82 1.19 -6.77
N PHE A 19 -4.24 1.19 -5.58
CA PHE A 19 -4.08 2.38 -4.75
C PHE A 19 -3.01 3.27 -5.36
N ILE A 20 -3.35 4.53 -5.65
CA ILE A 20 -2.41 5.52 -6.21
C ILE A 20 -2.40 6.73 -5.28
N ASP A 21 -1.23 7.03 -4.75
CA ASP A 21 -1.00 8.25 -3.98
C ASP A 21 -0.55 9.37 -4.91
N SER A 22 -1.38 10.40 -5.12
CA SER A 22 -1.08 11.49 -6.05
C SER A 22 0.07 12.39 -5.60
N PHE A 23 0.41 12.39 -4.31
CA PHE A 23 1.45 13.25 -3.75
C PHE A 23 2.86 12.65 -3.96
N THR A 24 3.04 11.39 -3.57
CA THR A 24 4.32 10.67 -3.69
C THR A 24 4.47 9.97 -5.03
N GLY A 25 3.37 9.66 -5.72
CA GLY A 25 3.36 8.82 -6.92
C GLY A 25 3.50 7.32 -6.62
N LEU A 26 3.40 6.92 -5.35
CA LEU A 26 3.40 5.52 -4.96
C LEU A 26 2.16 4.83 -5.55
N THR A 27 2.38 3.62 -6.07
CA THR A 27 1.29 2.72 -6.47
C THR A 27 1.39 1.40 -5.75
N PHE A 28 0.25 0.85 -5.34
CA PHE A 28 0.15 -0.45 -4.69
C PHE A 28 -1.07 -1.19 -5.20
N GLY A 29 -0.89 -2.41 -5.67
CA GLY A 29 -1.97 -3.23 -6.20
C GLY A 29 -1.87 -4.66 -5.72
N ILE A 30 -3.00 -5.25 -5.34
CA ILE A 30 -3.12 -6.68 -5.07
C ILE A 30 -3.82 -7.34 -6.26
N ARG A 31 -3.17 -8.34 -6.85
CA ARG A 31 -3.70 -9.16 -7.94
C ARG A 31 -4.55 -10.32 -7.43
N GLN A 32 -4.15 -10.92 -6.31
CA GLN A 32 -4.79 -12.12 -5.79
C GLN A 32 -4.67 -12.17 -4.26
N ILE A 33 -5.73 -12.62 -3.61
CA ILE A 33 -5.76 -12.96 -2.19
C ILE A 33 -6.07 -14.46 -2.09
N THR A 34 -5.36 -15.18 -1.24
CA THR A 34 -5.58 -16.61 -0.99
C THR A 34 -6.36 -16.84 0.30
N TYR A 35 -6.95 -18.03 0.45
CA TYR A 35 -7.83 -18.37 1.57
C TYR A 35 -7.12 -18.31 2.94
N ASP A 36 -5.79 -18.46 2.96
CA ASP A 36 -4.90 -18.31 4.12
C ASP A 36 -4.52 -16.84 4.41
N ARG A 37 -5.20 -15.88 3.74
CA ARG A 37 -5.00 -14.43 3.88
C ARG A 37 -3.60 -13.96 3.50
N GLN A 38 -2.95 -14.67 2.59
CA GLN A 38 -1.79 -14.15 1.87
C GLN A 38 -2.25 -13.43 0.60
N ALA A 39 -1.42 -12.51 0.11
CA ALA A 39 -1.68 -11.81 -1.13
C ALA A 39 -0.47 -11.70 -2.04
N PHE A 40 -0.75 -11.52 -3.31
CA PHE A 40 0.21 -11.33 -4.39
C PHE A 40 -0.14 -10.07 -5.15
N GLY A 41 0.87 -9.29 -5.51
CA GLY A 41 0.64 -7.99 -6.11
C GLY A 41 1.91 -7.31 -6.56
N SER A 42 1.85 -6.00 -6.64
CA SER A 42 3.03 -5.17 -6.91
C SER A 42 2.97 -3.85 -6.15
N ILE A 43 4.15 -3.31 -5.90
CA ILE A 43 4.34 -1.98 -5.36
C ILE A 43 5.33 -1.24 -6.24
N THR A 44 5.03 0.02 -6.56
CA THR A 44 5.97 0.91 -7.22
C THR A 44 6.19 2.10 -6.31
N LEU A 45 7.39 2.17 -5.74
CA LEU A 45 7.80 3.30 -4.91
C LEU A 45 8.20 4.49 -5.80
N PRO A 46 8.17 5.72 -5.26
CA PRO A 46 8.58 6.90 -6.02
C PRO A 46 9.99 6.75 -6.60
N SER A 47 10.15 7.11 -7.88
CA SER A 47 11.44 7.03 -8.61
C SER A 47 12.10 5.64 -8.62
N SER A 48 11.35 4.57 -8.34
CA SER A 48 11.83 3.20 -8.30
C SER A 48 11.14 2.33 -9.35
N THR A 49 11.76 1.20 -9.70
CA THR A 49 11.11 0.18 -10.53
C THR A 49 10.01 -0.52 -9.73
N SER A 50 8.96 -0.95 -10.42
CA SER A 50 7.91 -1.78 -9.83
C SER A 50 8.50 -3.08 -9.29
N GLN A 51 8.10 -3.46 -8.08
CA GLN A 51 8.50 -4.68 -7.40
C GLN A 51 7.27 -5.58 -7.25
N GLU A 52 7.42 -6.85 -7.62
CA GLU A 52 6.42 -7.85 -7.27
C GLU A 52 6.48 -8.12 -5.76
N ILE A 53 5.31 -8.24 -5.15
CA ILE A 53 5.17 -8.69 -3.77
C ILE A 53 4.47 -10.04 -3.77
N ASN A 54 5.08 -11.00 -3.10
CA ASN A 54 4.62 -12.39 -3.05
C ASN A 54 4.41 -12.78 -1.59
N ASN A 55 3.29 -13.43 -1.29
CA ASN A 55 2.94 -13.88 0.06
C ASN A 55 2.99 -12.76 1.12
N VAL A 56 2.32 -11.64 0.85
CA VAL A 56 2.18 -10.56 1.84
C VAL A 56 0.95 -10.74 2.71
N SER A 57 1.08 -10.39 3.98
CA SER A 57 0.02 -10.47 4.99
C SER A 57 -0.34 -9.09 5.54
N PRO A 58 -1.52 -8.92 6.18
CA PRO A 58 -1.83 -7.69 6.89
C PRO A 58 -0.78 -7.36 7.95
N GLY A 59 -0.48 -6.09 8.11
CA GLY A 59 0.62 -5.57 8.92
C GLY A 59 1.95 -5.43 8.19
N GLN A 60 2.08 -5.97 6.95
CA GLN A 60 3.27 -5.75 6.13
C GLN A 60 3.45 -4.25 5.83
N LYS A 61 4.71 -3.80 5.89
CA LYS A 61 5.08 -2.40 5.74
C LYS A 61 6.12 -2.19 4.65
N TRP A 62 6.06 -1.02 4.01
CA TRP A 62 7.06 -0.52 3.09
C TRP A 62 7.43 0.90 3.50
N VAL A 63 8.71 1.11 3.78
CA VAL A 63 9.25 2.41 4.16
C VAL A 63 10.07 2.94 2.98
N PHE A 64 9.86 4.21 2.65
CA PHE A 64 10.57 4.85 1.55
C PHE A 64 10.78 6.34 1.83
N ASN A 65 11.77 6.92 1.15
CA ASN A 65 12.05 8.35 1.23
C ASN A 65 11.53 9.05 -0.01
N PHE A 66 10.84 10.17 0.18
CA PHE A 66 10.37 11.04 -0.89
C PHE A 66 10.57 12.50 -0.49
N GLN A 67 11.27 13.27 -1.33
CA GLN A 67 11.59 14.68 -1.08
C GLN A 67 12.22 14.95 0.31
N GLY A 68 13.09 14.05 0.77
CA GLY A 68 13.79 14.19 2.06
C GLY A 68 12.95 13.86 3.30
N LYS A 69 11.75 13.32 3.12
CA LYS A 69 10.87 12.84 4.20
C LYS A 69 10.68 11.33 4.10
N GLU A 70 10.53 10.66 5.25
CA GLU A 70 10.27 9.23 5.33
C GLU A 70 8.75 8.97 5.36
N PHE A 71 8.29 8.02 4.54
CA PHE A 71 6.92 7.59 4.46
C PHE A 71 6.82 6.09 4.74
N GLU A 72 5.69 5.68 5.30
CA GLU A 72 5.35 4.29 5.58
C GLU A 72 4.00 3.93 4.93
N LEU A 73 4.01 2.96 4.02
CA LEU A 73 2.81 2.27 3.55
C LEU A 73 2.60 1.01 4.40
N VAL A 74 1.38 0.80 4.88
CA VAL A 74 0.98 -0.39 5.64
C VAL A 74 -0.21 -1.06 4.97
N LEU A 75 -0.12 -2.37 4.76
CA LEU A 75 -1.28 -3.19 4.37
C LEU A 75 -2.11 -3.48 5.62
N LEU A 76 -3.28 -2.86 5.74
CA LEU A 76 -4.11 -2.97 6.95
C LEU A 76 -4.98 -4.23 6.96
N GLU A 77 -5.57 -4.56 5.81
CA GLU A 77 -6.58 -5.61 5.72
C GLU A 77 -6.43 -6.35 4.38
N LEU A 78 -6.62 -7.67 4.44
CA LEU A 78 -6.86 -8.53 3.28
C LEU A 78 -8.15 -9.29 3.53
N ASN A 79 -9.11 -9.16 2.62
CA ASN A 79 -10.40 -9.79 2.69
C ASN A 79 -10.59 -10.74 1.52
N TYR A 80 -10.39 -12.04 1.77
CA TYR A 80 -10.56 -13.09 0.77
C TYR A 80 -12.02 -13.23 0.30
N LEU A 81 -13.00 -13.03 1.19
CA LEU A 81 -14.42 -13.23 0.85
C LEU A 81 -14.94 -12.16 -0.11
N TYR A 82 -14.44 -10.93 0.01
CA TYR A 82 -14.85 -9.79 -0.81
C TYR A 82 -13.79 -9.37 -1.82
N ASP A 83 -12.73 -10.17 -2.00
CA ASP A 83 -11.61 -9.88 -2.90
C ASP A 83 -11.13 -8.44 -2.79
N SER A 84 -10.88 -7.96 -1.57
CA SER A 84 -10.51 -6.57 -1.31
C SER A 84 -9.41 -6.41 -0.29
N TYR A 85 -8.76 -5.25 -0.32
CA TYR A 85 -7.67 -4.88 0.58
C TYR A 85 -7.77 -3.42 1.01
N LYS A 86 -7.10 -3.08 2.12
CA LYS A 86 -6.97 -1.69 2.60
C LYS A 86 -5.52 -1.37 2.90
N VAL A 87 -5.13 -0.14 2.61
CA VAL A 87 -3.80 0.37 2.91
C VAL A 87 -3.87 1.70 3.64
N GLN A 88 -2.79 2.02 4.34
CA GLN A 88 -2.55 3.33 4.92
C GLN A 88 -1.17 3.82 4.48
N LEU A 89 -1.08 5.09 4.13
CA LEU A 89 0.16 5.80 3.86
C LEU A 89 0.30 6.96 4.84
N SER A 90 1.45 7.09 5.49
CA SER A 90 1.71 8.20 6.41
C SER A 90 3.16 8.66 6.37
N GLU A 91 3.38 9.96 6.57
CA GLU A 91 4.71 10.53 6.87
C GLU A 91 5.11 10.17 8.32
N LYS A 92 6.34 9.72 8.51
CA LYS A 92 6.88 9.33 9.82
C LYS A 92 7.34 10.53 10.65
#